data_AF-A0A0B4C9Q9-F1
#
_entry.id   AF-A0A0B4C9Q9-F1
#
_cell.length_a   1.000
_cell.length_b   1.000
_cell.length_c   1.000
_cell.angle_alpha   90.00
_cell.angle_beta   90.00
_cell.angle_gamma   90.00
#
_symmetry.space_group_name_H-M   'P 1'
#
loop_
_entity.id
_entity.type
_entity.pdbx_description
1 polymer ?
#
loop_
_entity_poly.entity_id
_entity_poly.type
_entity_poly.pdbx_seq_one_letter_code
_entity_poly.pdbx_strand_id
1 'polypeptide(L)'
;MTPVRKIVVVGLSAALAVGLSGCTMNELIWGADGAHVIDTTQKLIAAAAAGEAAALACPGSQPDVRDPADWEGLTAEEPERFVAAHWPEMAPHDPTWSINLSLPASGAVAGAQYPGDVFYREAGGELCLVDIAWWTVQ
;
A
#
# COMPACT_ATOMS: atom_id res chain seq x y z
N MET A 1 16.69 -3.37 -67.00
CA MET A 1 15.34 -3.57 -66.43
C MET A 1 15.46 -3.51 -64.91
N THR A 2 15.02 -2.41 -64.30
CA THR A 2 14.91 -2.25 -62.84
C THR A 2 13.59 -2.84 -62.36
N PRO A 3 13.51 -3.39 -61.13
CA PRO A 3 12.49 -2.86 -60.23
C PRO A 3 12.96 -2.75 -58.76
N VAL A 4 12.81 -1.55 -58.20
CA VAL A 4 11.84 -1.18 -57.14
C VAL A 4 12.27 -1.55 -55.71
N ARG A 5 12.71 -0.50 -55.00
CA ARG A 5 12.85 -0.42 -53.53
C ARG A 5 11.53 -0.76 -52.83
N LYS A 6 11.60 -1.58 -51.79
CA LYS A 6 10.58 -1.65 -50.73
C LYS A 6 11.20 -1.13 -49.44
N ILE A 7 10.88 0.12 -49.10
CA ILE A 7 11.12 0.66 -47.76
C ILE A 7 9.96 0.11 -46.91
N VAL A 8 10.28 -0.76 -45.97
CA VAL A 8 9.34 -1.23 -44.95
C VAL A 8 9.53 -0.30 -43.75
N VAL A 9 8.64 0.69 -43.63
CA VAL A 9 8.46 1.45 -42.40
C VAL A 9 7.55 0.60 -41.51
N VAL A 10 8.12 -0.08 -40.52
CA VAL A 10 7.33 -0.62 -39.40
C VAL A 10 7.41 0.41 -38.30
N GLY A 11 6.32 1.17 -38.16
CA GLY A 11 6.09 2.07 -37.05
C GLY A 11 6.05 1.25 -35.77
N LEU A 12 6.97 1.55 -34.84
CA LEU A 12 6.96 0.95 -33.52
C LEU A 12 5.96 1.73 -32.66
N SER A 13 4.92 1.02 -32.26
CA SER A 13 3.77 1.43 -31.47
C SER A 13 4.16 2.27 -30.25
N ALA A 14 3.47 3.40 -30.05
CA ALA A 14 3.44 4.11 -28.78
C ALA A 14 2.81 3.19 -27.72
N ALA A 15 3.65 2.62 -26.87
CA ALA A 15 3.19 1.90 -25.69
C ALA A 15 2.58 2.90 -24.70
N LEU A 16 1.35 2.63 -24.27
CA LEU A 16 0.58 3.38 -23.28
C LEU A 16 1.41 3.66 -22.01
N ALA A 17 1.69 4.93 -21.74
CA ALA A 17 2.14 5.41 -20.44
C ALA A 17 0.91 5.68 -19.54
N VAL A 18 0.14 4.64 -19.20
CA VAL A 18 -0.97 4.73 -18.25
C VAL A 18 -0.60 3.89 -17.04
N GLY A 19 0.15 4.49 -16.12
CA GLY A 19 0.61 3.84 -14.90
C GLY A 19 1.28 4.77 -13.88
N LEU A 20 1.73 5.95 -14.32
CA LEU A 20 2.43 6.90 -13.44
C LEU A 20 1.52 7.98 -12.83
N SER A 21 0.25 8.07 -13.22
CA SER A 21 -0.62 9.14 -12.72
C SER A 21 -0.92 9.03 -11.22
N GLY A 22 -0.93 7.81 -10.67
CA GLY A 22 -1.15 7.57 -9.24
C GLY A 22 0.02 8.06 -8.38
N CYS A 23 1.24 7.66 -8.71
CA CYS A 23 2.44 8.11 -8.00
C CYS A 23 2.57 9.64 -8.06
N THR A 24 2.31 10.27 -9.22
CA THR A 24 2.36 11.74 -9.33
C THR A 24 1.29 12.46 -8.53
N MET A 25 0.11 11.85 -8.32
CA MET A 25 -0.96 12.47 -7.53
C MET A 25 -0.67 12.34 -6.04
N ASN A 26 -0.26 11.16 -5.58
CA ASN A 26 0.10 10.95 -4.17
C ASN A 26 1.29 11.80 -3.77
N GLU A 27 2.32 11.91 -4.62
CA GLU A 27 3.45 12.82 -4.39
C GLU A 27 3.01 14.28 -4.30
N LEU A 28 2.03 14.70 -5.10
CA LEU A 28 1.51 16.07 -5.07
C LEU A 28 0.72 16.38 -3.79
N ILE A 29 -0.07 15.43 -3.29
CA ILE A 29 -0.94 15.63 -2.12
C ILE A 29 -0.16 15.41 -0.82
N TRP A 30 0.64 14.34 -0.76
CA TRP A 30 1.26 13.83 0.47
C TRP A 30 2.78 14.01 0.52
N GLY A 31 3.39 14.56 -0.53
CA GLY A 31 4.85 14.60 -0.68
C GLY A 31 5.46 13.22 -0.98
N ALA A 32 6.78 13.19 -1.19
CA ALA A 32 7.50 11.96 -1.54
C ALA A 32 7.39 10.89 -0.45
N ASP A 33 7.54 11.27 0.82
CA ASP A 33 7.51 10.32 1.93
C ASP A 33 6.11 9.72 2.13
N GLY A 34 5.06 10.56 2.09
CA GLY A 34 3.69 10.08 2.19
C GLY A 34 3.30 9.19 1.00
N ALA A 35 3.72 9.54 -0.21
CA ALA A 35 3.54 8.69 -1.38
C ALA A 35 4.24 7.34 -1.23
N HIS A 36 5.45 7.30 -0.65
CA HIS A 36 6.17 6.07 -0.35
C HIS A 36 5.42 5.18 0.67
N VAL A 37 4.77 5.76 1.68
CA VAL A 37 3.92 5.03 2.64
C VAL A 37 2.71 4.41 1.93
N ILE A 38 2.03 5.18 1.07
CA ILE A 38 0.88 4.68 0.30
C ILE A 38 1.31 3.53 -0.61
N ASP A 39 2.37 3.70 -1.40
CA ASP A 39 2.87 2.67 -2.31
C ASP A 39 3.31 1.41 -1.57
N THR A 40 3.95 1.56 -0.41
CA THR A 40 4.31 0.42 0.47
C THR A 40 3.07 -0.29 0.98
N THR A 41 2.03 0.46 1.34
CA THR A 41 0.79 -0.12 1.86
C THR A 41 -0.01 -0.83 0.79
N GLN A 42 -0.01 -0.34 -0.44
CA GLN A 42 -0.59 -1.06 -1.58
C GLN A 42 0.13 -2.39 -1.83
N LYS A 43 1.47 -2.42 -1.68
CA LYS A 43 2.24 -3.67 -1.73
C LYS A 43 1.91 -4.60 -0.57
N LEU A 44 1.73 -4.08 0.64
CA LEU A 44 1.30 -4.85 1.81
C LEU A 44 -0.06 -5.51 1.56
N ILE A 45 -1.05 -4.75 1.10
CA ILE A 45 -2.39 -5.28 0.80
C ILE A 45 -2.30 -6.43 -0.20
N ALA A 46 -1.56 -6.25 -1.30
CA ALA A 46 -1.36 -7.30 -2.29
C ALA A 46 -0.65 -8.54 -1.71
N ALA A 47 0.40 -8.34 -0.91
CA ALA A 47 1.13 -9.43 -0.27
C ALA A 47 0.26 -10.16 0.77
N ALA A 48 -0.54 -9.45 1.54
CA ALA A 48 -1.42 -10.03 2.55
C ALA A 48 -2.53 -10.87 1.91
N ALA A 49 -3.15 -10.37 0.84
CA ALA A 49 -4.10 -11.12 0.02
C ALA A 49 -3.48 -12.36 -0.66
N ALA A 50 -2.16 -12.38 -0.85
CA ALA A 50 -1.41 -13.55 -1.34
C ALA A 50 -0.90 -14.48 -0.21
N GLY A 51 -1.05 -14.11 1.06
CA GLY A 51 -0.49 -14.84 2.21
C GLY A 51 1.02 -14.66 2.40
N GLU A 52 1.60 -13.59 1.87
CA GLU A 52 3.05 -13.32 1.79
C GLU A 52 3.51 -12.13 2.67
N ALA A 53 2.58 -11.46 3.36
CA ALA A 53 2.86 -10.23 4.12
C ALA A 53 3.86 -10.40 5.28
N ALA A 54 4.08 -11.61 5.78
CA ALA A 54 5.08 -11.86 6.83
C ALA A 54 6.50 -11.42 6.42
N ALA A 55 6.81 -11.41 5.12
CA ALA A 55 8.09 -10.95 4.61
C ALA A 55 8.30 -9.42 4.73
N LEU A 56 7.23 -8.66 4.99
CA LEU A 56 7.26 -7.21 5.12
C LEU A 56 7.36 -6.74 6.58
N ALA A 57 7.26 -7.66 7.55
CA ALA A 57 7.35 -7.34 8.97
C ALA A 57 8.74 -6.82 9.35
N CYS A 58 8.79 -5.84 10.25
CA CYS A 58 10.04 -5.39 10.84
C CYS A 58 10.72 -6.52 11.60
N PRO A 59 12.07 -6.52 11.68
CA PRO A 59 12.80 -7.46 12.53
C PRO A 59 12.29 -7.42 13.97
N GLY A 60 11.82 -8.56 14.48
CA GLY A 60 11.28 -8.70 15.84
C GLY A 60 9.80 -8.35 16.01
N SER A 61 9.14 -7.82 14.97
CA SER A 61 7.69 -7.62 14.95
C SER A 61 6.96 -8.89 14.53
N GLN A 62 5.75 -9.09 15.07
CA GLN A 62 4.85 -10.19 14.72
C GLN A 62 3.43 -9.64 14.53
N PRO A 63 3.20 -8.82 13.48
CA PRO A 63 1.89 -8.25 13.21
C PRO A 63 0.85 -9.36 12.98
N ASP A 64 -0.36 -9.20 13.51
CA ASP A 64 -1.47 -10.11 13.26
C ASP A 64 -2.09 -9.81 11.88
N VAL A 65 -1.58 -10.47 10.83
CA VAL A 65 -2.02 -10.24 9.44
C VAL A 65 -3.33 -10.98 9.11
N ARG A 66 -3.74 -11.95 9.91
CA ARG A 66 -4.97 -12.76 9.74
C ARG A 66 -5.14 -13.39 8.35
N ASP A 67 -6.38 -13.62 7.94
CA ASP A 67 -6.72 -14.36 6.73
C ASP A 67 -6.56 -13.47 5.48
N PRO A 68 -6.01 -14.02 4.37
CA PRO A 68 -5.84 -13.24 3.13
C PRO A 68 -7.12 -12.58 2.61
N ALA A 69 -8.29 -13.19 2.86
CA ALA A 69 -9.58 -12.66 2.44
C ALA A 69 -9.93 -11.32 3.12
N ASP A 70 -9.39 -11.05 4.31
CA ASP A 70 -9.63 -9.79 5.03
C ASP A 70 -8.99 -8.57 4.35
N TRP A 71 -8.09 -8.81 3.38
CA TRP A 71 -7.35 -7.79 2.65
C TRP A 71 -7.90 -7.52 1.25
N GLU A 72 -8.86 -8.33 0.79
CA GLU A 72 -9.39 -8.23 -0.56
C GLU A 72 -10.14 -6.91 -0.78
N GLY A 73 -9.73 -6.18 -1.81
CA GLY A 73 -10.40 -4.94 -2.23
C GLY A 73 -10.10 -3.71 -1.36
N LEU A 74 -9.25 -3.83 -0.34
CA LEU A 74 -8.80 -2.68 0.44
C LEU A 74 -7.95 -1.72 -0.38
N THR A 75 -7.97 -0.44 -0.01
CA THR A 75 -7.05 0.57 -0.54
C THR A 75 -6.39 1.36 0.58
N ALA A 76 -5.11 1.70 0.38
CA ALA A 76 -4.38 2.62 1.24
C ALA A 76 -4.85 4.05 1.02
N GLU A 77 -5.10 4.79 2.10
CA GLU A 77 -5.66 6.14 2.06
C GLU A 77 -4.64 7.20 2.52
N GLU A 78 -4.75 7.69 3.75
CA GLU A 78 -4.09 8.91 4.22
C GLU A 78 -2.88 8.57 5.11
N PRO A 79 -1.64 8.82 4.64
CA PRO A 79 -0.45 8.60 5.44
C PRO A 79 -0.24 9.73 6.45
N GLU A 80 0.08 9.38 7.69
CA GLU A 80 0.39 10.31 8.77
C GLU A 80 1.68 9.94 9.49
N ARG A 81 2.41 10.96 9.95
CA ARG A 81 3.48 10.72 10.93
C ARG A 81 2.86 10.21 12.21
N PHE A 82 3.45 9.17 12.78
CA PHE A 82 2.90 8.57 13.98
C PHE A 82 2.85 9.56 15.15
N VAL A 83 1.70 9.60 15.83
CA VAL A 83 1.49 10.41 17.03
C VAL A 83 1.01 9.50 18.16
N ALA A 84 1.88 9.23 19.14
CA ALA A 84 1.58 8.38 20.28
C ALA A 84 0.37 8.83 21.11
N ALA A 85 0.00 10.10 21.07
CA ALA A 85 -1.20 10.59 21.75
C ALA A 85 -2.51 10.09 21.13
N HIS A 86 -2.51 9.76 19.83
CA HIS A 86 -3.66 9.18 19.13
C HIS A 86 -3.71 7.66 19.24
N TRP A 87 -2.53 7.03 19.30
CA TRP A 87 -2.35 5.57 19.31
C TRP A 87 -1.40 5.14 20.44
N PRO A 88 -1.77 5.33 21.71
CA PRO A 88 -0.88 5.06 22.85
C PRO A 88 -0.46 3.59 22.95
N GLU A 89 -1.32 2.67 22.51
CA GLU A 89 -1.06 1.23 22.45
C GLU A 89 0.01 0.85 21.44
N MET A 90 0.19 1.65 20.38
CA MET A 90 1.21 1.40 19.34
C MET A 90 2.56 2.02 19.69
N ALA A 91 2.60 2.95 20.65
CA ALA A 91 3.85 3.63 21.03
C ALA A 91 4.99 2.68 21.46
N PRO A 92 4.75 1.57 22.21
CA PRO A 92 5.81 0.60 22.55
C PRO A 92 6.43 -0.08 21.33
N HIS A 93 5.74 -0.09 20.20
CA HIS A 93 6.21 -0.68 18.96
C HIS A 93 7.05 0.30 18.12
N ASP A 94 7.28 1.53 18.59
CA ASP A 94 8.11 2.56 17.95
C ASP A 94 7.86 2.74 16.43
N PRO A 95 6.61 2.98 16.00
CA PRO A 95 6.30 3.30 14.62
C PRO A 95 6.66 4.77 14.28
N THR A 96 7.02 5.00 13.03
CA THR A 96 7.28 6.33 12.47
C THR A 96 6.11 6.85 11.63
N TRP A 97 5.29 5.94 11.09
CA TRP A 97 4.14 6.23 10.24
C TRP A 97 2.93 5.39 10.62
N SER A 98 1.74 5.96 10.41
CA SER A 98 0.46 5.27 10.38
C SER A 98 -0.28 5.61 9.09
N ILE A 99 -1.12 4.70 8.61
CA ILE A 99 -1.98 4.94 7.44
C ILE A 99 -3.25 4.12 7.59
N ASN A 100 -4.39 4.75 7.29
CA ASN A 100 -5.68 4.07 7.29
C ASN A 100 -5.94 3.34 5.97
N LEU A 101 -6.72 2.26 6.04
CA LEU A 101 -7.22 1.53 4.88
C LEU A 101 -8.72 1.75 4.74
N SER A 102 -9.19 1.89 3.50
CA SER A 102 -10.63 1.88 3.23
C SER A 102 -11.09 0.51 2.76
N LEU A 103 -12.26 0.12 3.27
CA LEU A 103 -13.00 -1.06 2.86
C LEU A 103 -14.07 -0.62 1.85
N PRO A 104 -14.20 -1.29 0.68
CA PRO A 104 -15.24 -0.96 -0.27
C PRO A 104 -16.62 -1.20 0.34
N ALA A 105 -17.62 -0.40 -0.05
CA ALA A 105 -18.97 -0.50 0.49
C ALA A 105 -19.60 -1.91 0.35
N SER A 106 -19.19 -2.68 -0.66
CA SER A 106 -19.62 -4.07 -0.85
C SER A 106 -19.08 -5.03 0.22
N GLY A 107 -17.95 -4.72 0.86
CA GLY A 107 -17.35 -5.48 1.95
C GLY A 107 -17.77 -5.01 3.34
N ALA A 108 -18.42 -3.85 3.46
CA ALA A 108 -18.84 -3.25 4.73
C ALA A 108 -20.07 -3.95 5.33
N VAL A 109 -19.89 -5.19 5.80
CA VAL A 109 -20.91 -5.95 6.52
C VAL A 109 -20.77 -5.69 8.02
N ALA A 110 -21.85 -5.27 8.68
CA ALA A 110 -21.84 -4.99 10.12
C ALA A 110 -21.33 -6.19 10.93
N GLY A 111 -20.42 -5.92 11.87
CA GLY A 111 -19.71 -6.92 12.68
C GLY A 111 -18.52 -7.58 12.00
N ALA A 112 -18.28 -7.37 10.70
CA ALA A 112 -17.06 -7.82 10.04
C ALA A 112 -15.86 -7.05 10.56
N GLN A 113 -14.70 -7.72 10.61
CA GLN A 113 -13.44 -7.10 10.97
C GLN A 113 -12.59 -6.87 9.72
N TYR A 114 -11.81 -5.79 9.72
CA TYR A 114 -10.89 -5.47 8.65
C TYR A 114 -9.66 -4.73 9.23
N PRO A 115 -8.50 -4.76 8.55
CA PRO A 115 -7.35 -3.99 8.99
C PRO A 115 -7.62 -2.51 8.71
N GLY A 116 -7.89 -1.73 9.75
CA GLY A 116 -8.30 -0.33 9.62
C GLY A 116 -7.12 0.63 9.54
N ASP A 117 -6.07 0.38 10.32
CA ASP A 117 -4.81 1.14 10.24
C ASP A 117 -3.61 0.22 10.26
N VAL A 118 -2.57 0.66 9.58
CA VAL A 118 -1.28 -0.03 9.48
C VAL A 118 -0.19 0.89 10.00
N PHE A 119 0.74 0.33 10.78
CA PHE A 119 1.85 1.05 11.38
C PHE A 119 3.17 0.59 10.81
N TYR A 120 4.02 1.54 10.44
CA TYR A 120 5.35 1.25 9.88
C TYR A 120 6.45 1.86 10.72
N ARG A 121 7.62 1.22 10.67
CA ARG A 121 8.88 1.83 11.09
C ARG A 121 9.73 2.06 9.86
N GLU A 122 10.29 3.25 9.79
CA GLU A 122 11.23 3.65 8.75
C GLU A 122 12.67 3.41 9.22
N ALA A 123 13.44 2.65 8.45
CA ALA A 123 14.85 2.40 8.72
C ALA A 123 15.63 2.38 7.40
N GLY A 124 16.60 3.28 7.25
CA GLY A 124 17.42 3.36 6.04
C GLY A 124 16.64 3.78 4.78
N GLY A 125 15.52 4.50 4.94
CA GLY A 125 14.66 4.93 3.84
C GLY A 125 13.66 3.87 3.36
N GLU A 126 13.62 2.70 4.01
CA GLU A 126 12.65 1.64 3.74
C GLU A 126 11.66 1.54 4.90
N LEU A 127 10.43 1.16 4.58
CA LEU A 127 9.36 0.92 5.54
C LEU A 127 9.17 -0.58 5.78
N CYS A 128 9.07 -0.97 7.04
CA CYS A 128 8.67 -2.32 7.44
C CYS A 128 7.44 -2.27 8.35
N LEU A 129 6.60 -3.31 8.25
CA LEU A 129 5.35 -3.43 8.98
C LEU A 129 5.62 -3.71 10.46
N VAL A 130 5.09 -2.85 11.33
CA VAL A 130 5.23 -2.95 12.78
C VAL A 130 4.05 -3.70 13.38
N ASP A 131 2.83 -3.22 13.11
CA ASP A 131 1.59 -3.79 13.62
C ASP A 131 0.39 -3.30 12.79
N ILE A 132 -0.79 -3.87 13.06
CA ILE A 132 -2.07 -3.59 12.39
C ILE A 132 -3.15 -3.37 13.44
N ALA A 133 -3.86 -2.23 13.37
CA ALA A 133 -5.07 -2.04 14.15
C ALA A 133 -6.28 -2.60 13.38
N TRP A 134 -6.95 -3.58 13.98
CA TRP A 134 -8.15 -4.20 13.42
C TRP A 134 -9.41 -3.49 13.89
N TRP A 135 -10.25 -3.13 12.93
CA TRP A 135 -11.49 -2.40 13.15
C TRP A 135 -12.68 -3.32 12.96
N THR A 136 -13.83 -2.93 13.50
CA THR A 136 -15.11 -3.64 13.30
C THR A 136 -16.09 -2.69 12.62
N VAL A 137 -16.71 -3.14 11.54
CA VAL A 137 -17.77 -2.38 10.85
C VAL A 137 -18.98 -2.28 11.78
N GLN A 138 -19.49 -1.06 12.01
CA GLN A 138 -20.66 -0.79 12.88
C GLN A 138 -21.97 -0.78 12.11
#